data_AF-A0A401YJU4-F1
#
_entry.id   AF-A0A401YJU4-F1
#
_cell.length_a   1.000
_cell.length_b   1.000
_cell.length_c   1.000
_cell.angle_alpha   90.00
_cell.angle_beta   90.00
_cell.angle_gamma   90.00
#
_symmetry.space_group_name_H-M   'P 1'
#
loop_
_entity.id
_entity.type
_entity.pdbx_description
1 polymer ?
#
loop_
_entity_poly.entity_id
_entity_poly.type
_entity_poly.pdbx_seq_one_letter_code
_entity_poly.pdbx_strand_id
1 'polypeptide(L)'
;MELAARYRGLYEAGLFTAECAEDAYPLGALDPVLRASIRRELGARESSIDYCDSRMDVAAAVEGLAAIAPRYAELRRELFSDRHHVGRPASRWRVVSPDLAVLAPLQVWRQPPAYALLLRDPGTATGGAQSWDFIVYPRSGDPRVPGTTYTTMVFPEASSTPGSTAGPAGPASGAVPGSTPGSGAAWLPGTVQVTRQLEEQREHYEQLTYGFAALGRRVRFAALDDPDGGRGPQPPID
;
A
#
# COMPACT_ATOMS: atom_id res chain seq x y z
N MET A 1 5.33 23.49 34.07
CA MET A 1 5.66 22.31 33.23
C MET A 1 5.76 22.79 31.79
N GLU A 2 6.93 22.64 31.19
CA GLU A 2 7.26 23.12 29.83
C GLU A 2 6.35 22.46 28.77
N LEU A 3 6.03 23.17 27.68
CA LEU A 3 5.14 22.67 26.61
C LEU A 3 5.66 21.35 25.99
N ALA A 4 6.96 21.28 25.73
CA ALA A 4 7.63 20.09 25.21
C ALA A 4 7.44 18.87 26.12
N ALA A 5 7.55 19.04 27.45
CA ALA A 5 7.34 17.95 28.40
C ALA A 5 5.89 17.42 28.37
N ARG A 6 4.89 18.30 28.23
CA ARG A 6 3.48 17.90 28.08
C ARG A 6 3.23 17.18 26.75
N TYR A 7 3.84 17.66 25.67
CA TYR A 7 3.74 17.04 24.35
C TYR A 7 4.35 15.63 24.34
N ARG A 8 5.53 15.47 24.96
CA ARG A 8 6.16 14.17 25.16
C ARG A 8 5.28 13.22 25.97
N GLY A 9 4.64 13.69 27.04
CA GLY A 9 3.69 12.89 27.81
C GLY A 9 2.51 12.38 26.97
N LEU A 10 2.04 13.18 26.01
CA LEU A 10 1.00 12.75 25.06
C LEU A 10 1.51 11.67 24.10
N TYR A 11 2.74 11.80 23.60
CA TYR A 11 3.39 10.78 22.75
C TYR A 11 3.52 9.45 23.50
N GLU A 12 4.03 9.47 24.73
CA GLU A 12 4.17 8.29 25.59
C GLU A 12 2.80 7.64 25.89
N ALA A 13 1.77 8.45 26.17
CA ALA A 13 0.40 7.95 26.34
C ALA A 13 -0.16 7.30 25.06
N GLY A 14 0.19 7.84 23.88
CA GLY A 14 -0.16 7.27 22.59
C GLY A 14 0.48 5.90 22.36
N LEU A 15 1.77 5.76 22.69
CA LEU A 15 2.48 4.46 22.64
C LEU A 15 1.81 3.44 23.57
N PHE A 16 1.60 3.81 24.83
CA PHE A 16 0.97 2.93 25.82
C PHE A 16 -0.43 2.48 25.39
N THR A 17 -1.24 3.39 24.85
CA THR A 17 -2.58 3.06 24.33
C THR A 17 -2.51 2.05 23.19
N ALA A 18 -1.57 2.22 22.27
CA ALA A 18 -1.36 1.31 21.16
C ALA A 18 -0.88 -0.08 21.64
N GLU A 19 0.00 -0.15 22.64
CA GLU A 19 0.43 -1.41 23.27
C GLU A 19 -0.75 -2.14 23.92
N CYS A 20 -1.59 -1.43 24.68
CA CYS A 20 -2.79 -2.01 25.27
C CYS A 20 -3.75 -2.57 24.20
N ALA A 21 -3.90 -1.88 23.07
CA ALA A 21 -4.72 -2.36 21.96
C ALA A 21 -4.09 -3.57 21.24
N GLU A 22 -2.76 -3.67 21.21
CA GLU A 22 -2.04 -4.83 20.68
C GLU A 22 -2.27 -6.07 21.54
N ASP A 23 -2.21 -5.90 22.86
CA ASP A 23 -2.44 -6.98 23.82
C ASP A 23 -3.91 -7.42 23.86
N ALA A 24 -4.85 -6.47 23.81
CA ALA A 24 -6.28 -6.75 23.85
C ALA A 24 -6.81 -7.43 22.58
N TYR A 25 -6.24 -7.11 21.42
CA TYR A 25 -6.74 -7.53 20.11
C TYR A 25 -5.61 -8.14 19.27
N PRO A 26 -5.06 -9.32 19.60
CA PRO A 26 -3.95 -9.92 18.87
C PRO A 26 -4.35 -10.29 17.43
N LEU A 27 -3.52 -9.94 16.44
CA LEU A 27 -3.78 -10.17 15.01
C LEU A 27 -2.75 -11.12 14.38
N GLY A 28 -1.95 -11.81 15.18
CA GLY A 28 -1.03 -12.86 14.74
C GLY A 28 -0.05 -12.31 13.70
N ALA A 29 -0.08 -12.86 12.49
CA ALA A 29 0.87 -12.51 11.44
C ALA A 29 0.80 -11.03 10.98
N LEU A 30 -0.31 -10.32 11.22
CA LEU A 30 -0.42 -8.89 10.90
C LEU A 30 0.19 -7.97 11.97
N ASP A 31 0.46 -8.49 13.18
CA ASP A 31 0.95 -7.67 14.30
C ASP A 31 2.24 -6.93 13.99
N PRO A 32 3.29 -7.55 13.41
CA PRO A 32 4.54 -6.84 13.13
C PRO A 32 4.36 -5.65 12.18
N VAL A 33 3.54 -5.79 11.14
CA VAL A 33 3.30 -4.72 10.15
C VAL A 33 2.53 -3.56 10.78
N LEU A 34 1.47 -3.87 11.51
CA LEU A 34 0.64 -2.85 12.17
C LEU A 34 1.41 -2.12 13.27
N ARG A 35 2.20 -2.85 14.08
CA ARG A 35 3.12 -2.28 15.08
C ARG A 35 4.13 -1.34 14.45
N ALA A 36 4.81 -1.78 13.40
CA ALA A 36 5.79 -0.94 12.71
C ALA A 36 5.14 0.34 12.15
N SER A 37 3.93 0.24 11.61
CA SER A 37 3.19 1.38 11.07
C SER A 37 2.81 2.39 12.16
N ILE A 38 2.23 1.95 13.28
CA ILE A 38 1.81 2.86 14.36
C ILE A 38 3.03 3.54 15.01
N ARG A 39 4.12 2.81 15.22
CA ARG A 39 5.34 3.37 15.82
C ARG A 39 5.98 4.40 14.89
N ARG A 40 5.98 4.15 13.57
CA ARG A 40 6.44 5.12 12.57
C ARG A 40 5.57 6.38 12.57
N GLU A 41 4.25 6.24 12.60
CA GLU A 41 3.33 7.38 12.56
C GLU A 41 3.46 8.25 13.83
N LEU A 42 3.54 7.63 15.00
CA LEU A 42 3.78 8.34 16.27
C LEU A 42 5.16 9.01 16.26
N GLY A 43 6.21 8.29 15.85
CA GLY A 43 7.59 8.80 15.83
C GLY A 43 7.76 9.97 14.85
N ALA A 44 7.06 9.95 13.71
CA ALA A 44 7.06 11.07 12.76
C ALA A 44 6.46 12.37 13.34
N ARG A 45 5.71 12.27 14.46
CA ARG A 45 5.12 13.42 15.14
C ARG A 45 5.80 13.78 16.46
N GLU A 46 6.76 13.00 16.92
CA GLU A 46 7.43 13.22 18.22
C GLU A 46 8.03 14.64 18.32
N SER A 47 8.64 15.12 17.24
CA SER A 47 9.28 16.44 17.16
C SER A 47 8.40 17.52 16.50
N SER A 48 7.12 17.27 16.23
CA SER A 48 6.27 18.30 15.58
C SER A 48 6.13 19.58 16.41
N ILE A 49 6.28 19.47 17.73
CA ILE A 49 6.22 20.62 18.64
C ILE A 49 7.38 21.60 18.43
N ASP A 50 8.53 21.13 17.94
CA ASP A 50 9.74 21.95 17.74
C ASP A 50 9.59 22.95 16.57
N TYR A 51 8.63 22.69 15.68
CA TYR A 51 8.32 23.53 14.51
C TYR A 51 7.12 24.46 14.72
N CYS A 52 6.50 24.44 15.91
CA CYS A 52 5.33 25.26 16.19
C CYS A 52 5.74 26.68 16.59
N ASP A 53 5.36 27.69 15.79
CA ASP A 53 5.61 29.10 16.12
C ASP A 53 4.36 29.83 16.64
N SER A 54 3.18 29.23 16.46
CA SER A 54 1.90 29.77 16.90
C SER A 54 1.12 28.80 17.80
N ARG A 55 0.16 29.33 18.56
CA ARG A 55 -0.77 28.51 19.34
C ARG A 55 -1.63 27.60 18.47
N MET A 56 -1.86 28.01 17.23
CA MET A 56 -2.65 27.23 16.27
C MET A 56 -1.87 26.00 15.81
N ASP A 57 -0.55 26.13 15.58
CA ASP A 57 0.30 24.99 15.23
C ASP A 57 0.41 24.00 16.37
N VAL A 58 0.56 24.50 17.61
CA VAL A 58 0.54 23.66 18.81
C VAL A 58 -0.78 22.87 18.90
N ALA A 59 -1.91 23.53 18.67
CA ALA A 59 -3.22 22.87 18.69
C ALA A 59 -3.32 21.77 17.61
N ALA A 60 -2.91 22.07 16.38
CA ALA A 60 -2.91 21.12 15.27
C ALA A 60 -1.95 19.93 15.52
N ALA A 61 -0.76 20.19 16.05
CA ALA A 61 0.21 19.15 16.39
C ALA A 61 -0.29 18.22 17.50
N VAL A 62 -0.96 18.77 18.52
CA VAL A 62 -1.57 18.02 19.62
C VAL A 62 -2.76 17.21 19.11
N GLU A 63 -3.68 17.81 18.35
CA GLU A 63 -4.84 17.12 17.78
C GLU A 63 -4.40 15.97 16.88
N GLY A 64 -3.43 16.23 16.01
CA GLY A 64 -2.81 15.21 15.18
C GLY A 64 -2.31 14.03 16.02
N LEU A 65 -1.41 14.29 16.98
CA LEU A 65 -0.82 13.22 17.79
C LEU A 65 -1.88 12.44 18.60
N ALA A 66 -2.83 13.15 19.23
CA ALA A 66 -3.89 12.57 20.04
C ALA A 66 -4.85 11.66 19.26
N ALA A 67 -5.04 11.92 17.96
CA ALA A 67 -5.94 11.13 17.11
C ALA A 67 -5.37 9.77 16.69
N ILE A 68 -4.03 9.57 16.73
CA ILE A 68 -3.39 8.38 16.15
C ILE A 68 -3.78 7.12 16.94
N ALA A 69 -3.52 7.09 18.25
CA ALA A 69 -3.68 5.88 19.04
C ALA A 69 -5.14 5.39 19.15
N PRO A 70 -6.15 6.25 19.35
CA PRO A 70 -7.56 5.83 19.31
C PRO A 70 -7.97 5.24 17.95
N ARG A 71 -7.53 5.85 16.84
CA ARG A 71 -7.81 5.33 15.48
C ARG A 71 -7.19 3.95 15.28
N TYR A 72 -5.96 3.75 15.76
CA TYR A 72 -5.27 2.46 15.71
C TYR A 72 -5.98 1.40 16.55
N ALA A 73 -6.40 1.74 17.78
CA ALA A 73 -7.14 0.83 18.65
C ALA A 73 -8.47 0.39 18.02
N GLU A 74 -9.20 1.32 17.39
CA GLU A 74 -10.43 1.02 16.67
C GLU A 74 -10.18 0.06 15.50
N LEU A 75 -9.19 0.36 14.66
CA LEU A 75 -8.79 -0.50 13.55
C LEU A 75 -8.48 -1.93 14.03
N ARG A 76 -7.71 -2.08 15.11
CA ARG A 76 -7.38 -3.39 15.66
C ARG A 76 -8.61 -4.15 16.12
N ARG A 77 -9.51 -3.47 16.85
CA ARG A 77 -10.79 -4.04 17.30
C ARG A 77 -11.62 -4.51 16.12
N GLU A 78 -11.69 -3.73 15.04
CA GLU A 78 -12.42 -4.10 13.84
C GLU A 78 -11.81 -5.32 13.13
N LEU A 79 -10.49 -5.34 12.92
CA LEU A 79 -9.79 -6.47 12.28
C LEU A 79 -9.89 -7.75 13.12
N PHE A 80 -9.81 -7.62 14.44
CA PHE A 80 -10.01 -8.72 15.37
C PHE A 80 -11.44 -9.23 15.29
N SER A 81 -12.41 -8.31 15.25
CA SER A 81 -13.82 -8.67 15.10
C SER A 81 -14.08 -9.41 13.80
N ASP A 82 -13.52 -8.93 12.68
CA ASP A 82 -13.63 -9.54 11.36
C ASP A 82 -13.05 -10.96 11.33
N ARG A 83 -12.08 -11.29 12.20
CA ARG A 83 -11.52 -12.65 12.33
C ARG A 83 -12.35 -13.60 13.16
N HIS A 84 -12.99 -13.09 14.21
CA HIS A 84 -13.57 -13.92 15.26
C HIS A 84 -15.11 -13.98 15.26
N HIS A 85 -15.80 -13.04 14.63
CA HIS A 85 -17.27 -12.98 14.69
C HIS A 85 -17.93 -13.48 13.40
N VAL A 86 -18.63 -14.62 13.50
CA VAL A 86 -19.43 -15.18 12.41
C VAL A 86 -20.66 -14.32 12.14
N GLY A 87 -21.06 -14.19 10.87
CA GLY A 87 -22.27 -13.45 10.46
C GLY A 87 -22.03 -11.96 10.15
N ARG A 88 -20.78 -11.49 10.18
CA ARG A 88 -20.43 -10.18 9.61
C ARG A 88 -20.38 -10.20 8.08
N PRO A 89 -20.54 -9.02 7.43
CA PRO A 89 -20.24 -8.86 6.01
C PRO A 89 -18.83 -9.35 5.69
N ALA A 90 -18.59 -9.73 4.43
CA ALA A 90 -17.28 -10.16 3.97
C ALA A 90 -16.18 -9.17 4.39
N SER A 91 -15.08 -9.69 4.93
CA SER A 91 -13.93 -8.88 5.32
C SER A 91 -13.47 -8.03 4.14
N ARG A 92 -13.24 -6.74 4.42
CA ARG A 92 -12.82 -5.76 3.42
C ARG A 92 -11.40 -5.27 3.71
N TRP A 93 -10.72 -4.84 2.66
CA TRP A 93 -9.48 -4.09 2.82
C TRP A 93 -9.73 -2.84 3.67
N ARG A 94 -8.89 -2.62 4.68
CA ARG A 94 -8.91 -1.45 5.55
C ARG A 94 -7.66 -0.64 5.31
N VAL A 95 -7.85 0.64 5.04
CA VAL A 95 -6.77 1.62 4.93
C VAL A 95 -6.34 1.99 6.34
N VAL A 96 -5.09 1.68 6.68
CA VAL A 96 -4.46 2.03 7.96
C VAL A 96 -3.84 3.42 7.88
N SER A 97 -3.19 3.70 6.76
CA SER A 97 -2.57 4.97 6.39
C SER A 97 -2.51 5.07 4.86
N PRO A 98 -2.14 6.22 4.28
CA PRO A 98 -1.94 6.35 2.83
C PRO A 98 -0.96 5.33 2.22
N ASP A 99 -0.10 4.77 3.07
CA ASP A 99 1.02 3.91 2.73
C ASP A 99 0.79 2.46 3.15
N LEU A 100 -0.34 2.15 3.81
CA LEU A 100 -0.63 0.82 4.31
C LEU A 100 -2.13 0.50 4.24
N ALA A 101 -2.45 -0.60 3.58
CA ALA A 101 -3.75 -1.25 3.69
C ALA A 101 -3.59 -2.72 4.11
N VAL A 102 -4.58 -3.26 4.80
CA VAL A 102 -4.59 -4.65 5.27
C VAL A 102 -5.95 -5.31 5.09
N LEU A 103 -5.95 -6.63 4.93
CA LEU A 103 -7.16 -7.46 4.92
C LEU A 103 -6.97 -8.63 5.90
N ALA A 104 -7.91 -8.75 6.84
CA ALA A 104 -7.97 -9.85 7.80
C ALA A 104 -9.28 -10.63 7.61
N PRO A 105 -9.26 -11.73 6.84
CA PRO A 105 -10.47 -12.51 6.61
C PRO A 105 -10.89 -13.34 7.83
N LEU A 106 -12.19 -13.63 7.88
CA LEU A 106 -12.81 -14.45 8.93
C LEU A 106 -12.15 -15.83 9.04
N GLN A 107 -11.75 -16.23 10.26
CA GLN A 107 -11.10 -17.51 10.51
C GLN A 107 -12.12 -18.63 10.74
N VAL A 108 -12.81 -19.04 9.67
CA VAL A 108 -13.72 -20.20 9.73
C VAL A 108 -13.17 -21.34 8.87
N TRP A 109 -12.92 -22.50 9.52
CA TRP A 109 -12.53 -23.83 8.99
C TRP A 109 -11.29 -23.93 8.07
N ARG A 110 -10.95 -22.92 7.26
CA ARG A 110 -9.87 -22.96 6.25
C ARG A 110 -8.72 -21.98 6.48
N GLN A 111 -8.78 -21.15 7.54
CA GLN A 111 -7.79 -20.11 7.85
C GLN A 111 -7.34 -19.33 6.60
N PRO A 112 -8.25 -18.57 5.97
CA PRO A 112 -7.91 -17.81 4.76
C PRO A 112 -6.70 -16.88 5.01
N PRO A 113 -5.89 -16.65 3.96
CA PRO A 113 -4.71 -15.82 4.06
C PRO A 113 -5.07 -14.37 4.45
N ALA A 114 -4.27 -13.76 5.31
CA ALA A 114 -4.33 -12.32 5.51
C ALA A 114 -3.39 -11.62 4.54
N TYR A 115 -3.68 -10.36 4.24
CA TYR A 115 -2.91 -9.59 3.27
C TYR A 115 -2.51 -8.23 3.86
N ALA A 116 -1.32 -7.77 3.48
CA ALA A 116 -0.88 -6.40 3.72
C ALA A 116 -0.30 -5.82 2.43
N LEU A 117 -0.56 -4.54 2.18
CA LEU A 117 -0.02 -3.78 1.07
C LEU A 117 0.66 -2.54 1.65
N LEU A 118 1.98 -2.47 1.55
CA LEU A 118 2.82 -1.49 2.24
C LEU A 118 3.70 -0.73 1.25
N LEU A 119 3.70 0.60 1.28
CA LEU A 119 4.68 1.40 0.55
C LEU A 119 6.04 1.31 1.26
N ARG A 120 7.08 0.94 0.51
CA ARG A 120 8.40 0.64 1.07
C ARG A 120 9.15 1.91 1.49
N ASP A 121 9.14 2.91 0.63
CA ASP A 121 9.86 4.18 0.84
C ASP A 121 8.99 5.39 0.47
N PRO A 122 8.18 5.90 1.42
CA PRO A 122 7.41 7.11 1.21
C PRO A 122 8.34 8.32 1.09
N GLY A 123 8.56 8.81 -0.14
CA GLY A 123 9.33 10.03 -0.41
C GLY A 123 10.50 9.86 -1.40
N THR A 124 10.89 8.64 -1.74
CA THR A 124 11.97 8.36 -2.70
C THR A 124 11.42 7.72 -3.98
N ALA A 125 10.40 8.35 -4.58
CA ALA A 125 9.88 7.91 -5.87
C ALA A 125 10.94 8.14 -6.96
N THR A 126 11.71 7.11 -7.29
CA THR A 126 12.72 7.17 -8.35
C THR A 126 12.01 7.15 -9.71
N GLY A 127 12.17 8.20 -10.51
CA GLY A 127 11.52 8.30 -11.82
C GLY A 127 9.99 8.32 -11.75
N GLY A 128 9.42 8.70 -10.59
CA GLY A 128 7.98 8.71 -10.33
C GLY A 128 7.38 7.35 -9.95
N ALA A 129 8.12 6.25 -10.14
CA ALA A 129 7.65 4.92 -9.76
C ALA A 129 7.72 4.72 -8.23
N GLN A 130 6.70 4.04 -7.69
CA GLN A 130 6.58 3.73 -6.26
C GLN A 130 6.72 2.22 -6.04
N SER A 131 7.56 1.82 -5.09
CA SER A 131 7.75 0.42 -4.71
C SER A 131 6.84 0.05 -3.54
N TRP A 132 6.04 -0.99 -3.74
CA TRP A 132 5.09 -1.51 -2.79
C TRP A 132 5.40 -2.97 -2.48
N ASP A 133 5.32 -3.34 -1.21
CA ASP A 133 5.40 -4.72 -0.76
C ASP A 133 3.97 -5.24 -0.54
N PHE A 134 3.61 -6.28 -1.30
CA PHE A 134 2.40 -7.05 -1.11
C PHE A 134 2.76 -8.32 -0.33
N ILE A 135 2.22 -8.48 0.87
CA ILE A 135 2.58 -9.56 1.79
C ILE A 135 1.37 -10.47 1.97
N VAL A 136 1.57 -11.76 1.70
CA VAL A 136 0.55 -12.81 1.87
C VAL A 136 0.89 -13.65 3.09
N TYR A 137 -0.01 -13.68 4.07
CA TYR A 137 0.11 -14.46 5.29
C TYR A 137 -0.77 -15.71 5.20
N PRO A 138 -0.23 -16.88 4.83
CA PRO A 138 -1.03 -18.08 4.58
C PRO A 138 -1.74 -18.60 5.83
N ARG A 139 -1.22 -18.29 7.03
CA ARG A 139 -1.85 -18.60 8.32
C ARG A 139 -1.92 -17.36 9.18
N SER A 140 -2.96 -16.58 8.95
CA SER A 140 -3.13 -15.25 9.55
C SER A 140 -3.13 -15.24 11.09
N GLY A 141 -3.51 -16.34 11.74
CA GLY A 141 -3.53 -16.49 13.19
C GLY A 141 -2.20 -16.92 13.83
N ASP A 142 -1.23 -17.39 13.05
CA ASP A 142 0.05 -17.85 13.58
C ASP A 142 1.16 -16.82 13.31
N PRO A 143 1.62 -16.07 14.32
CA PRO A 143 2.69 -15.07 14.14
C PRO A 143 4.06 -15.70 13.81
N ARG A 144 4.22 -17.02 13.94
CA ARG A 144 5.47 -17.72 13.63
C ARG A 144 5.62 -18.05 12.15
N VAL A 145 4.52 -18.01 11.39
CA VAL A 145 4.55 -18.29 9.96
C VAL A 145 4.81 -16.97 9.23
N PRO A 146 6.00 -16.80 8.62
CA PRO A 146 6.30 -15.57 7.91
C PRO A 146 5.36 -15.42 6.70
N GLY A 147 5.04 -14.18 6.37
CA GLY A 147 4.36 -13.87 5.12
C GLY A 147 5.32 -13.99 3.93
N THR A 148 4.78 -14.32 2.78
CA THR A 148 5.50 -14.22 1.50
C THR A 148 5.36 -12.81 0.98
N THR A 149 6.49 -12.13 0.75
CA THR A 149 6.51 -10.76 0.23
C THR A 149 6.74 -10.76 -1.28
N TYR A 150 5.87 -10.07 -2.00
CA TYR A 150 5.98 -9.77 -3.41
C TYR A 150 6.19 -8.27 -3.58
N THR A 151 7.36 -7.86 -4.02
CA THR A 151 7.62 -6.45 -4.33
C THR A 151 7.04 -6.13 -5.71
N THR A 152 6.29 -5.04 -5.77
CA THR A 152 5.60 -4.55 -6.96
C THR A 152 5.91 -3.09 -7.19
N MET A 153 6.04 -2.70 -8.46
CA MET A 153 6.32 -1.33 -8.87
C MET A 153 5.09 -0.71 -9.51
N VAL A 154 4.68 0.45 -9.00
CA VAL A 154 3.54 1.21 -9.51
C VAL A 154 4.05 2.45 -10.21
N PHE A 155 3.77 2.58 -11.50
CA PHE A 155 4.13 3.77 -12.27
C PHE A 155 3.01 4.81 -12.19
N PRO A 156 3.35 6.10 -12.04
CA PRO A 156 2.36 7.15 -11.88
C PRO A 156 1.54 7.28 -13.16
N GLU A 157 0.28 7.70 -13.02
CA GLU A 157 -0.50 8.09 -14.18
C GLU A 157 0.17 9.32 -14.81
N ALA A 158 0.38 9.34 -16.13
CA ALA A 158 0.91 10.49 -16.82
C ALA A 158 -0.17 11.54 -16.63
N SER A 159 0.14 12.57 -15.85
CA SER A 159 -0.74 13.70 -15.69
C SER A 159 -1.06 14.19 -17.08
N SER A 160 -2.30 13.95 -17.52
CA SER A 160 -2.79 14.49 -18.78
C SER A 160 -2.88 15.99 -18.56
N THR A 161 -1.80 16.71 -18.88
CA THR A 161 -1.83 18.17 -18.93
C THR A 161 -2.86 18.54 -19.99
N PRO A 162 -3.97 19.22 -19.65
CA PRO A 162 -4.88 19.72 -20.66
C PRO A 162 -4.26 20.99 -21.24
N GLY A 163 -3.93 20.96 -22.54
CA GLY A 163 -3.70 22.16 -23.33
C GLY A 163 -2.23 22.48 -23.61
N SER A 164 -1.71 21.95 -24.71
CA SER A 164 -0.81 22.72 -25.56
C SER A 164 -1.24 22.54 -27.01
N THR A 165 -2.26 23.31 -27.40
CA THR A 165 -2.55 23.64 -28.79
C THR A 165 -1.38 24.46 -29.33
N ALA A 166 -0.46 23.82 -30.04
CA ALA A 166 0.41 24.49 -31.00
C ALA A 166 0.17 23.85 -32.37
N GLY A 167 -0.35 24.67 -33.29
CA GLY A 167 -0.81 24.28 -34.62
C GLY A 167 0.29 23.81 -35.58
N PRO A 168 -0.09 23.49 -36.82
CA PRO A 168 0.72 22.72 -37.76
C PRO A 168 1.71 23.61 -38.54
N ALA A 169 2.92 23.11 -38.78
CA ALA A 169 3.80 23.63 -39.81
C ALA A 169 4.74 22.54 -40.36
N GLY A 170 4.43 22.07 -41.57
CA GLY A 170 5.39 21.93 -42.68
C GLY A 170 6.42 20.78 -42.68
N PRO A 171 6.59 20.05 -43.80
CA PRO A 171 7.46 18.87 -43.89
C PRO A 171 8.88 19.18 -44.38
N ALA A 172 9.84 18.32 -44.06
CA ALA A 172 10.64 17.52 -45.03
C ALA A 172 12.03 17.11 -44.52
N SER A 173 12.27 15.79 -44.63
CA SER A 173 13.47 15.13 -45.17
C SER A 173 14.81 15.16 -44.42
N GLY A 174 15.27 13.96 -44.07
CA GLY A 174 16.64 13.66 -43.64
C GLY A 174 16.77 12.22 -43.18
N ALA A 175 16.90 11.27 -44.11
CA ALA A 175 17.25 9.89 -43.82
C ALA A 175 18.76 9.75 -43.59
N VAL A 176 19.19 8.90 -42.64
CA VAL A 176 20.29 7.90 -42.71
C VAL A 176 20.24 7.03 -41.43
N PRO A 177 20.60 5.74 -41.49
CA PRO A 177 20.12 4.68 -40.60
C PRO A 177 21.13 4.26 -39.54
N GLY A 178 20.65 3.50 -38.55
CA GLY A 178 21.49 2.69 -37.68
C GLY A 178 21.12 2.82 -36.21
N SER A 179 20.92 1.66 -35.56
CA SER A 179 20.63 1.46 -34.14
C SER A 179 19.14 1.35 -33.84
N THR A 180 18.66 0.11 -33.82
CA THR A 180 17.50 -0.32 -33.02
C THR A 180 18.01 -0.63 -31.61
N PRO A 181 17.74 0.17 -30.58
CA PRO A 181 17.68 -0.34 -29.22
C PRO A 181 16.32 -1.02 -29.05
N GLY A 182 16.34 -2.20 -28.42
CA GLY A 182 15.18 -3.07 -28.25
C GLY A 182 13.96 -2.35 -27.68
N SER A 183 12.80 -2.85 -28.11
CA SER A 183 11.44 -2.59 -27.62
C SER A 183 11.39 -2.05 -26.18
N GLY A 184 11.52 -0.73 -26.05
CA GLY A 184 11.06 -0.01 -24.89
C GLY A 184 9.56 0.07 -25.02
N ALA A 185 8.85 -0.97 -24.54
CA ALA A 185 7.42 -0.87 -24.34
C ALA A 185 7.20 0.38 -23.46
N ALA A 186 6.66 1.44 -24.05
CA ALA A 186 6.29 2.63 -23.34
C ALA A 186 5.21 2.21 -22.33
N TRP A 187 5.63 1.99 -21.08
CA TRP A 187 4.76 1.50 -20.04
C TRP A 187 3.60 2.47 -19.87
N LEU A 188 2.39 1.94 -19.99
CA LEU A 188 1.21 2.78 -19.86
C LEU A 188 1.13 3.31 -18.43
N PRO A 189 0.63 4.54 -18.25
CA PRO A 189 0.56 5.09 -16.92
C PRO A 189 -0.42 4.35 -16.02
N GLY A 190 -0.11 4.25 -14.73
CA GLY A 190 -0.87 3.41 -13.78
C GLY A 190 -0.60 1.91 -13.90
N THR A 191 0.39 1.48 -14.72
CA THR A 191 0.76 0.06 -14.81
C THR A 191 1.46 -0.39 -13.54
N VAL A 192 1.11 -1.60 -13.11
CA VAL A 192 1.74 -2.29 -11.99
C VAL A 192 2.56 -3.45 -12.52
N GLN A 193 3.85 -3.45 -12.20
CA GLN A 193 4.73 -4.58 -12.43
C GLN A 193 4.71 -5.49 -11.21
N VAL A 194 4.50 -6.78 -11.45
CA VAL A 194 4.52 -7.84 -10.43
C VAL A 194 5.49 -8.93 -10.86
N THR A 195 5.89 -9.77 -9.90
CA THR A 195 6.68 -10.96 -10.22
C THR A 195 5.81 -12.01 -10.89
N ARG A 196 6.37 -12.78 -11.83
CA ARG A 196 5.68 -13.89 -12.50
C ARG A 196 5.04 -14.89 -11.53
N GLN A 197 5.70 -15.13 -10.39
CA GLN A 197 5.18 -16.01 -9.34
C GLN A 197 3.84 -15.53 -8.78
N LEU A 198 3.60 -14.22 -8.70
CA LEU A 198 2.34 -13.66 -8.23
C LEU A 198 1.26 -13.72 -9.31
N GLU A 199 1.63 -13.55 -10.58
CA GLU A 199 0.71 -13.67 -11.73
C GLU A 199 0.11 -15.07 -11.85
N GLU A 200 0.92 -16.10 -11.58
CA GLU A 200 0.47 -17.50 -11.59
C GLU A 200 -0.49 -17.83 -10.42
N GLN A 201 -0.58 -16.94 -9.42
CA GLN A 201 -1.44 -17.09 -8.24
C GLN A 201 -2.65 -16.14 -8.31
N ARG A 202 -3.61 -16.49 -9.18
CA ARG A 202 -4.79 -15.67 -9.50
C ARG A 202 -5.49 -15.04 -8.28
N GLU A 203 -5.74 -15.81 -7.23
CA GLU A 203 -6.40 -15.30 -6.01
C GLU A 203 -5.61 -14.14 -5.36
N HIS A 204 -4.29 -14.27 -5.25
CA HIS A 204 -3.44 -13.25 -4.64
C HIS A 204 -3.33 -12.01 -5.53
N TYR A 205 -3.32 -12.22 -6.85
CA TYR A 205 -3.30 -11.13 -7.81
C TYR A 205 -4.60 -10.30 -7.79
N GLU A 206 -5.75 -10.96 -7.66
CA GLU A 206 -7.05 -10.28 -7.45
C GLU A 206 -7.04 -9.48 -6.14
N GLN A 207 -6.48 -10.04 -5.06
CA GLN A 207 -6.37 -9.31 -3.78
C GLN A 207 -5.42 -8.11 -3.84
N LEU A 208 -4.32 -8.19 -4.60
CA LEU A 208 -3.46 -7.04 -4.83
C LEU A 208 -4.22 -5.90 -5.51
N THR A 209 -5.06 -6.22 -6.50
CA THR A 209 -5.92 -5.25 -7.18
C THR A 209 -6.89 -4.57 -6.22
N TYR A 210 -7.56 -5.37 -5.38
CA TYR A 210 -8.48 -4.84 -4.37
C TYR A 210 -7.77 -3.99 -3.30
N GLY A 211 -6.54 -4.35 -2.93
CA GLY A 211 -5.72 -3.56 -2.01
C GLY A 211 -5.42 -2.16 -2.54
N PHE A 212 -5.00 -2.04 -3.80
CA PHE A 212 -4.78 -0.73 -4.42
C PHE A 212 -6.08 0.06 -4.59
N ALA A 213 -7.16 -0.60 -4.99
CA ALA A 213 -8.47 0.05 -5.09
C ALA A 213 -8.94 0.63 -3.74
N ALA A 214 -8.70 -0.09 -2.63
CA ALA A 214 -9.02 0.39 -1.29
C ALA A 214 -8.19 1.62 -0.88
N LEU A 215 -6.93 1.71 -1.34
CA LEU A 215 -6.09 2.91 -1.21
C LEU A 215 -6.51 4.06 -2.15
N GLY A 216 -7.59 3.91 -2.92
CA GLY A 216 -8.05 4.90 -3.89
C GLY A 216 -7.17 4.99 -5.14
N ARG A 217 -6.30 4.00 -5.38
CA ARG A 217 -5.37 3.98 -6.51
C ARG A 217 -5.95 3.17 -7.66
N ARG A 218 -6.03 3.78 -8.83
CA ARG A 218 -6.39 3.09 -10.07
C ARG A 218 -5.11 2.51 -10.67
N VAL A 219 -5.07 1.19 -10.75
CA VAL A 219 -3.92 0.44 -11.24
C VAL A 219 -4.34 -0.47 -12.39
N ARG A 220 -3.46 -0.64 -13.36
CA ARG A 220 -3.61 -1.58 -14.47
C ARG A 220 -2.56 -2.67 -14.36
N PHE A 221 -2.97 -3.89 -14.63
CA PHE A 221 -2.20 -5.09 -14.39
C PHE A 221 -1.99 -5.78 -15.73
N ALA A 222 -0.78 -5.70 -16.29
CA ALA A 222 -0.51 -6.16 -17.65
C ALA A 222 -0.90 -7.64 -17.88
N ALA A 223 -0.73 -8.50 -16.88
CA ALA A 223 -1.08 -9.92 -16.97
C ALA A 223 -2.60 -10.24 -16.86
N LEU A 224 -3.45 -9.29 -16.44
CA LEU A 224 -4.92 -9.46 -16.43
C LEU A 224 -5.57 -9.01 -17.75
N ASP A 225 -4.87 -8.18 -18.54
CA ASP A 225 -5.36 -7.64 -19.81
C ASP A 225 -5.00 -8.53 -21.03
N ASP A 226 -4.23 -9.61 -20.83
CA ASP A 226 -3.92 -10.63 -21.86
C ASP A 226 -4.31 -12.04 -21.37
N PRO A 227 -5.60 -12.45 -21.47
CA PRO A 227 -6.02 -13.81 -21.11
C PRO A 227 -5.47 -14.89 -22.07
N ASP A 228 -4.90 -14.49 -23.22
CA ASP A 228 -4.42 -15.36 -24.29
C ASP A 228 -2.93 -15.09 -24.57
N GLY A 229 -2.10 -15.13 -23.52
CA GLY A 229 -0.66 -14.90 -23.60
C GLY A 229 -0.01 -15.43 -24.89
N GLY A 230 0.22 -14.54 -25.85
CA GLY A 230 1.16 -14.69 -26.96
C GLY A 230 1.18 -15.99 -27.77
N ARG A 231 0.12 -16.80 -27.85
CA ARG A 231 0.03 -17.84 -28.89
C ARG A 231 -0.51 -17.23 -30.18
N GLY A 232 0.36 -16.52 -30.89
CA GLY A 232 0.18 -16.37 -32.32
C GLY A 232 0.03 -17.76 -32.97
N PRO A 233 -0.78 -17.90 -34.03
CA PRO A 233 -0.97 -19.17 -34.72
C PRO A 233 0.40 -19.72 -35.12
N GLN A 234 0.74 -20.93 -34.65
CA GLN A 234 1.90 -21.66 -35.19
C GLN A 234 1.63 -21.88 -36.68
N PRO A 235 2.53 -21.46 -37.59
CA PRO A 235 2.41 -21.84 -38.98
C PRO A 235 2.51 -23.37 -39.09
N PRO A 236 1.77 -23.98 -40.03
CA PRO A 236 1.86 -25.42 -40.25
C PRO A 236 3.31 -25.80 -40.53
N ILE A 237 3.76 -26.88 -39.87
CA ILE A 237 5.01 -27.54 -40.18
C ILE A 237 4.75 -28.34 -41.45
N ASP A 238 5.34 -27.90 -42.57
CA ASP A 238 5.52 -28.71 -43.77
C ASP A 238 6.74 -29.63 -43.61
#